data_AF-A0A1Q6LIH7-F1
#
_entry.id   AF-A0A1Q6LIH7-F1
#
_cell.length_a   1.000
_cell.length_b   1.000
_cell.length_c   1.000
_cell.angle_alpha   90.00
_cell.angle_beta   90.00
_cell.angle_gamma   90.00
#
_symmetry.space_group_name_H-M   'P 1'
#
loop_
_entity.id
_entity.type
_entity.pdbx_description
1 polymer ?
#
loop_
_entity_poly.entity_id
_entity_poly.type
_entity_poly.pdbx_seq_one_letter_code
_entity_poly.pdbx_strand_id
1 'polypeptide(L)' 'MLKIIIKLMLITLILIGVICIFDARNITKKFFGFGDQNEGASGLKILGFIIIIISGIILILL' A
#
# COMPACT_ATOMS: atom_id res chain seq x y z
N MET A 1 -1.44 -18.64 -18.10
CA MET A 1 -2.44 -18.56 -17.00
C MET A 1 -1.81 -18.08 -15.69
N LEU A 2 -0.79 -18.76 -15.14
CA LEU A 2 -0.14 -18.35 -13.88
C LEU A 2 0.41 -16.90 -13.92
N LYS A 3 1.09 -16.49 -15.00
CA LYS A 3 1.58 -15.10 -15.15
C LYS A 3 0.47 -14.05 -15.03
N ILE A 4 -0.70 -14.31 -15.61
CA ILE A 4 -1.84 -13.38 -15.56
C ILE A 4 -2.37 -13.25 -14.13
N ILE A 5 -2.49 -14.37 -13.41
CA ILE A 5 -2.91 -14.39 -12.01
C ILE A 5 -1.96 -13.56 -11.15
N ILE A 6 -0.64 -13.75 -11.32
CA ILE A 6 0.38 -12.98 -10.59
C ILE A 6 0.27 -11.48 -10.91
N LYS A 7 0.10 -11.10 -12.19
CA LYS A 7 -0.07 -9.68 -12.57
C LYS A 7 -1.30 -9.05 -11.91
N LEU A 8 -2.42 -9.76 -11.86
CA LEU A 8 -3.64 -9.28 -11.18
C LEU A 8 -3.44 -9.11 -9.67
N MET A 9 -2.74 -10.04 -9.03
CA MET A 9 -2.38 -9.91 -7.61
C MET A 9 -1.48 -8.69 -7.35
N LEU A 10 -0.47 -8.46 -8.21
CA LEU A 10 0.43 -7.31 -8.09
C LEU A 10 -0.29 -5.98 -8.27
N ILE A 11 -1.19 -5.87 -9.25
CA ILE A 11 -2.01 -4.67 -9.46
C ILE A 11 -2.89 -4.39 -8.22
N THR A 12 -3.44 -5.44 -7.60
CA THR A 12 -4.22 -5.31 -6.37
C THR A 12 -3.37 -4.80 -5.21
N LEU A 13 -2.13 -5.29 -5.05
CA LEU A 13 -1.19 -4.78 -4.06
C LEU A 13 -0.82 -3.32 -4.30
N ILE A 14 -0.62 -2.92 -5.56
CA ILE A 14 -0.37 -1.51 -5.91
C ILE A 14 -1.56 -0.64 -5.49
N LEU A 15 -2.79 -1.09 -5.76
CA LEU A 15 -4.00 -0.36 -5.34
C LEU A 15 -4.08 -0.21 -3.82
N ILE A 16 -3.77 -1.27 -3.07
CA ILE A 16 -3.71 -1.23 -1.60
C ILE A 16 -2.65 -0.22 -1.14
N GLY A 17 -1.47 -0.23 -1.76
CA GLY A 17 -0.41 0.73 -1.45
C GLY A 17 -0.82 2.18 -1.71
N VAL A 18 -1.55 2.44 -2.80
CA VAL A 18 -2.13 3.76 -3.13
C VAL A 18 -3.10 4.19 -2.02
N ILE A 19 -4.03 3.32 -1.62
CA ILE A 19 -4.98 3.59 -0.53
C ILE A 19 -4.23 3.88 0.77
N CYS A 20 -3.20 3.10 1.11
CA CYS A 20 -2.38 3.34 2.31
C CYS A 20 -1.70 4.72 2.31
N ILE A 21 -1.35 5.27 1.14
CA ILE A 21 -0.73 6.61 1.05
C ILE A 21 -1.78 7.72 1.13
N PHE A 22 -2.81 7.65 0.29
CA PHE A 22 -3.77 8.74 0.13
C PHE A 22 -4.82 8.78 1.24
N ASP A 23 -5.27 7.63 1.73
CA ASP A 23 -6.25 7.52 2.82
C ASP A 23 -5.62 7.34 4.20
N ALA A 24 -4.29 7.51 4.32
CA ALA A 24 -3.51 7.24 5.54
C ALA A 24 -4.16 7.80 6.81
N ARG A 25 -4.57 9.08 6.78
CA ARG A 25 -5.16 9.78 7.94
C ARG A 25 -6.53 9.26 8.31
N ASN A 26 -7.36 8.90 7.32
CA ASN A 26 -8.68 8.37 7.57
C ASN A 26 -8.58 6.95 8.14
N ILE A 27 -7.64 6.16 7.64
CA ILE A 27 -7.37 4.81 8.12
C ILE A 27 -6.83 4.84 9.56
N THR A 28 -5.84 5.69 9.84
CA THR A 28 -5.25 5.78 11.19
C THR A 28 -6.26 6.24 12.23
N LYS A 29 -7.18 7.14 11.89
CA LYS A 29 -8.23 7.59 12.83
C LYS A 29 -9.32 6.54 13.07
N LYS A 30 -9.68 5.75 12.06
CA LYS A 30 -10.80 4.79 12.13
C LYS A 30 -10.39 3.44 12.70
N PHE A 31 -9.20 2.96 12.34
CA PHE A 31 -8.77 1.59 12.61
C PHE A 31 -7.65 1.49 13.64
N PHE A 32 -6.94 2.58 13.93
CA PHE A 32 -5.78 2.55 14.82
C PHE A 32 -5.94 3.51 16.00
N GLY A 33 -5.52 3.06 17.19
CA GLY A 33 -5.49 3.87 18.41
C GLY A 33 -4.19 4.64 18.59
N PHE A 34 -3.61 5.21 17.53
CA PHE A 34 -2.36 5.97 17.66
C PHE A 34 -2.59 7.23 18.50
N GLY A 35 -1.73 7.43 19.50
CA GLY A 35 -1.70 8.66 20.30
C GLY A 35 -1.38 9.88 19.42
N ASP A 36 -0.34 9.77 18.58
CA ASP A 36 -0.09 10.71 17.49
C ASP A 36 -0.56 10.15 16.14
N GLN A 37 -1.65 10.73 15.64
CA GLN A 37 -2.23 10.38 14.35
C GLN A 37 -1.36 10.78 13.15
N ASN A 38 -0.48 11.77 13.30
CA ASN A 38 0.43 12.20 12.24
C ASN A 38 1.58 11.20 12.06
N GLU A 39 2.09 10.67 13.17
CA GLU A 39 3.14 9.65 13.15
C GLU A 39 2.60 8.34 12.57
N GLY A 40 1.41 7.91 13.00
CA GLY A 40 0.71 6.76 12.42
C GLY A 40 0.43 6.91 10.91
N ALA A 41 -0.03 8.08 10.48
CA ALA A 41 -0.26 8.35 9.05
C ALA A 41 1.04 8.38 8.24
N SER A 42 2.14 8.87 8.82
CA SER A 42 3.45 8.86 8.17
C SER A 42 3.97 7.43 8.00
N GLY A 43 3.82 6.59 9.02
CA GLY A 43 4.14 5.16 8.93
C GLY A 43 3.33 4.45 7.85
N LEU A 44 2.02 4.71 7.76
CA LEU A 44 1.18 4.07 6.74
C LEU A 44 1.55 4.51 5.31
N LYS A 45 1.94 5.77 5.12
CA LYS A 45 2.44 6.26 3.82
C LYS A 45 3.74 5.58 3.41
N ILE A 46 4.69 5.43 4.34
CA ILE A 46 5.96 4.75 4.08
C ILE A 46 5.71 3.29 3.71
N LEU A 47 4.83 2.61 4.45
CA LEU A 47 4.44 1.23 4.17
C LEU A 47 3.78 1.11 2.78
N GLY A 48 2.84 2.00 2.46
CA GLY A 48 2.19 2.05 1.14
C GLY A 48 3.19 2.27 0.00
N PHE A 49 4.17 3.16 0.20
CA PHE A 49 5.25 3.41 -0.77
C PHE A 49 6.09 2.15 -1.03
N ILE A 50 6.51 1.45 0.03
CA ILE A 50 7.28 0.20 -0.09
C ILE A 50 6.48 -0.85 -0.88
N ILE A 51 5.19 -1.01 -0.59
CA ILE A 51 4.32 -1.95 -1.30
C ILE A 51 4.25 -1.63 -2.80
N ILE A 52 4.07 -0.35 -3.16
CA ILE A 52 4.00 0.08 -4.55
C ILE A 52 5.32 -0.18 -5.28
N ILE A 53 6.46 0.19 -4.66
CA ILE A 53 7.77 0.03 -5.30
C ILE A 53 8.08 -1.45 -5.56
N ILE A 54 7.91 -2.32 -4.55
CA ILE A 54 8.16 -3.74 -4.69
C ILE A 54 7.22 -4.35 -5.73
N SER A 55 5.92 -4.09 -5.63
CA SER A 55 4.93 -4.67 -6.54
C SER A 55 5.10 -4.16 -7.98
N GLY A 56 5.44 -2.89 -8.16
CA GLY A 56 5.70 -2.27 -9.45
C GLY A 56 6.95 -2.82 -10.14
N ILE A 57 8.05 -2.99 -9.39
CA ILE A 57 9.28 -3.61 -9.92
C ILE A 57 8.99 -5.03 -10.39
N ILE A 58 8.33 -5.85 -9.56
CA ILE A 58 7.99 -7.24 -9.93
C ILE A 58 7.08 -7.25 -11.16
N LEU A 59 6.09 -6.35 -11.24
CA LEU A 59 5.15 -6.28 -12.36
C LEU A 59 5.85 -5.96 -13.69
N ILE A 60 6.84 -5.06 -13.69
CA ILE A 60 7.62 -4.68 -14.87
C ILE A 60 8.53 -5.83 -15.33
N LEU A 61 9.08 -6.61 -14.40
CA LEU A 61 10.03 -7.70 -14.71
C LEU A 61 9.35 -9.01 -15.18
N LEU A 62 8.04 -9.20 -14.97
CA LEU A 62 7.33 -10.48 -15.16
C LEU A 62 6.61 -10.62 -16.53
#